data_AF-A0A8C6UEW9-F1
#
_entry.id   AF-A0A8C6UEW9-F1
#
_cell.length_a   1.000
_cell.length_b   1.000
_cell.length_c   1.000
_cell.angle_alpha   90.00
_cell.angle_beta   90.00
_cell.angle_gamma   90.00
#
_symmetry.space_group_name_H-M   'P 1'
#
loop_
_entity.id
_entity.type
_entity.pdbx_description
1 polymer ?
#
loop_
_entity_poly.entity_id
_entity_poly.type
_entity_poly.pdbx_seq_one_letter_code
_entity_poly.pdbx_strand_id
1 'polypeptide(L)'
;LSQIQTYGTLWCNKVIFNTFVTCLISFLQSKEMSKNTQMIVGGLGRPFTLGMLYNAPKDELIPGLSVLDSQTLQSLTVKKPQRSSYFDVSASDSTKDSSFNLNVEASLKLSFMSGLIEVGGSANYLNNKKESKNQCRVTLQYQATTHFEQLSLTAEVCEKIKSSEVIEKGLATHVVTGIEYGANAFFVFDSQKVESSDLQTVKGQMEVTIKKIPTVEISGEAKVELTEEEKKLVKTFSVKFYGDFLLEKNPATFEAAVQTYVDLPKLLMGADGKEAVKTVPLKVWLLPLEVFTLKPAPVTKGISVGLVLEAEDTLEELDSITMRCNDCLSVSAVGKFPQLQQPLHKFYKLCNYYSVELQRQMAETCPAIREGTVSESVLRALFEERHTSPFSQDKLTQWLQDKEREVNVVQVCLDLMEGLPVMSTQADIDKFVLAPGGEARWGFTFTSLETTDSQLEEMVQYLKALKTGKSYEPLELQSAADPWFYNDEVVKLMRDKAHWYKGYSDANVVFITAINDTQFTGFAIYLYENGVLINKCEI
;
A
#
# COMPACT_ATOMS: atom_id res chain seq x y z
N LEU A 1 -59.78 -55.62 -18.53
CA LEU A 1 -58.94 -55.30 -17.35
C LEU A 1 -57.48 -54.99 -17.71
N SER A 2 -56.83 -55.72 -18.65
CA SER A 2 -55.46 -55.41 -19.08
C SER A 2 -55.30 -54.09 -19.86
N GLN A 3 -56.30 -53.65 -20.64
CA GLN A 3 -56.21 -52.38 -21.38
C GLN A 3 -56.38 -51.12 -20.51
N ILE A 4 -57.10 -51.20 -19.38
CA ILE A 4 -57.33 -50.04 -18.50
C ILE A 4 -56.07 -49.72 -17.67
N GLN A 5 -55.28 -50.74 -17.32
CA GLN A 5 -54.01 -50.56 -16.62
C GLN A 5 -52.95 -49.88 -17.49
N THR A 6 -52.91 -50.15 -18.81
CA THR A 6 -51.93 -49.55 -19.73
C THR A 6 -52.22 -48.07 -20.01
N TYR A 7 -53.50 -47.68 -20.12
CA TYR A 7 -53.87 -46.27 -20.29
C TYR A 7 -53.65 -45.46 -19.00
N GLY A 8 -53.92 -46.04 -17.82
CA GLY A 8 -53.65 -45.36 -16.54
C GLY A 8 -52.16 -45.13 -16.27
N THR A 9 -51.28 -46.06 -16.65
CA THR A 9 -49.82 -45.89 -16.54
C THR A 9 -49.27 -44.92 -17.58
N LEU A 10 -49.79 -44.90 -18.82
CA LEU A 10 -49.39 -43.89 -19.81
C LEU A 10 -49.82 -42.48 -19.40
N TRP A 11 -51.02 -42.32 -18.83
CA TRP A 11 -51.53 -41.01 -18.41
C TRP A 11 -50.80 -40.48 -17.17
N CYS A 12 -50.56 -41.33 -16.16
CA CYS A 12 -49.71 -40.98 -15.01
C CYS A 12 -48.29 -40.60 -15.43
N ASN A 13 -47.66 -41.36 -16.35
CA ASN A 13 -46.31 -41.03 -16.81
C ASN A 13 -46.28 -39.73 -17.63
N LYS A 14 -47.32 -39.40 -18.39
CA LYS A 14 -47.40 -38.14 -19.15
C LYS A 14 -47.63 -36.93 -18.24
N VAL A 15 -48.43 -37.07 -17.19
CA VAL A 15 -48.65 -36.02 -16.18
C VAL A 15 -47.40 -35.83 -15.32
N ILE A 16 -46.75 -36.91 -14.88
CA ILE A 16 -45.49 -36.83 -14.13
C ILE A 16 -44.39 -36.23 -15.01
N PHE A 17 -44.25 -36.65 -16.27
CA PHE A 17 -43.26 -36.10 -17.21
C PHE A 17 -43.52 -34.62 -17.50
N ASN A 18 -44.77 -34.21 -17.77
CA ASN A 18 -45.08 -32.79 -17.94
C ASN A 18 -44.83 -31.98 -16.67
N THR A 19 -45.16 -32.51 -15.49
CA THR A 19 -44.91 -31.82 -14.21
C THR A 19 -43.41 -31.71 -13.95
N PHE A 20 -42.63 -32.75 -14.23
CA PHE A 20 -41.17 -32.75 -14.11
C PHE A 20 -40.52 -31.80 -15.11
N VAL A 21 -41.01 -31.75 -16.36
CA VAL A 21 -40.52 -30.82 -17.38
C VAL A 21 -40.91 -29.38 -17.04
N THR A 22 -42.13 -29.10 -16.57
CA THR A 22 -42.47 -27.76 -16.07
C THR A 22 -41.69 -27.39 -14.83
N CYS A 23 -41.40 -28.32 -13.92
CA CYS A 23 -40.59 -28.06 -12.73
C CYS A 23 -39.11 -27.87 -13.10
N LEU A 24 -38.59 -28.62 -14.09
CA LEU A 24 -37.25 -28.47 -14.64
C LEU A 24 -37.12 -27.16 -15.43
N ILE A 25 -38.13 -26.78 -16.21
CA ILE A 25 -38.19 -25.47 -16.89
C ILE A 25 -38.33 -24.36 -15.85
N SER A 26 -39.12 -24.52 -14.78
CA SER A 26 -39.22 -23.54 -13.70
C SER A 26 -37.93 -23.46 -12.87
N PHE A 27 -37.21 -24.56 -12.72
CA PHE A 27 -35.92 -24.65 -12.03
C PHE A 27 -34.76 -24.16 -12.91
N LEU A 28 -34.84 -24.34 -14.22
CA LEU A 28 -33.93 -23.77 -15.21
C LEU A 28 -34.20 -22.27 -15.40
N GLN A 29 -35.46 -21.84 -15.39
CA GLN A 29 -35.87 -20.43 -15.34
C GLN A 29 -35.51 -19.80 -13.99
N SER A 30 -35.55 -20.54 -12.87
CA SER A 30 -35.06 -20.02 -11.58
C SER A 30 -33.53 -19.95 -11.52
N LYS A 31 -32.81 -20.86 -12.20
CA LYS A 31 -31.36 -20.77 -12.43
C LYS A 31 -30.98 -19.66 -13.42
N GLU A 32 -31.78 -19.39 -14.45
CA GLU A 32 -31.60 -18.24 -15.34
C GLU A 32 -32.00 -16.92 -14.67
N MET A 33 -32.97 -16.92 -13.75
CA MET A 33 -33.29 -15.81 -12.85
C MET A 33 -32.30 -15.63 -11.69
N SER A 34 -31.34 -16.55 -11.49
CA SER A 34 -30.33 -16.43 -10.43
C SER A 34 -29.10 -15.60 -10.84
N LYS A 35 -29.19 -14.80 -11.91
CA LYS A 35 -28.20 -13.75 -12.27
C LYS A 35 -28.59 -12.35 -11.76
N ASN A 36 -29.44 -12.27 -10.75
CA ASN A 36 -29.86 -11.01 -10.12
C ASN A 36 -29.19 -10.83 -8.75
N THR A 37 -27.86 -10.77 -8.71
CA THR A 37 -27.13 -10.61 -7.45
C THR A 37 -26.96 -9.13 -7.14
N GLN A 38 -27.73 -8.64 -6.16
CA GLN A 38 -27.45 -7.40 -5.45
C GLN A 38 -25.97 -7.33 -5.08
N MET A 39 -25.29 -6.24 -5.42
CA MET A 39 -23.86 -6.03 -5.14
C MET A 39 -23.70 -5.24 -3.84
N ILE A 40 -22.67 -5.56 -3.05
CA ILE A 40 -22.36 -4.86 -1.81
C ILE A 40 -20.95 -4.26 -1.95
N VAL A 41 -20.79 -2.98 -1.61
CA VAL A 41 -19.48 -2.33 -1.63
C VAL A 41 -19.22 -1.55 -0.35
N GLY A 42 -17.94 -1.41 0.01
CA GLY A 42 -17.52 -0.54 1.10
C GLY A 42 -17.69 0.94 0.73
N GLY A 43 -18.15 1.75 1.67
CA GLY A 43 -18.29 3.20 1.48
C GLY A 43 -16.93 3.88 1.29
N LEU A 44 -15.93 3.49 2.07
CA LEU A 44 -14.52 3.95 1.98
C LEU A 44 -14.37 5.48 1.98
N GLY A 45 -15.24 6.18 2.72
CA GLY A 45 -15.26 7.64 2.79
C GLY A 45 -15.82 8.33 1.55
N ARG A 46 -16.33 7.57 0.56
CA ARG A 46 -16.98 8.12 -0.64
C ARG A 46 -18.42 8.57 -0.32
N PRO A 47 -18.91 9.66 -0.92
CA PRO A 47 -20.17 10.30 -0.54
C PRO A 47 -21.40 9.61 -1.14
N PHE A 48 -21.70 8.38 -0.72
CA PHE A 48 -22.89 7.66 -1.17
C PHE A 48 -24.18 8.26 -0.63
N THR A 49 -25.23 8.27 -1.47
CA THR A 49 -26.60 8.61 -1.07
C THR A 49 -27.59 7.60 -1.67
N LEU A 50 -28.75 7.40 -1.03
CA LEU A 50 -29.81 6.57 -1.60
C LEU A 50 -30.27 7.12 -2.96
N GLY A 51 -30.53 6.22 -3.91
CA GLY A 51 -30.92 6.58 -5.28
C GLY A 51 -29.80 7.14 -6.16
N MET A 52 -28.57 7.21 -5.66
CA MET A 52 -27.39 7.55 -6.46
C MET A 52 -27.08 6.44 -7.46
N LEU A 53 -26.57 6.82 -8.62
CA LEU A 53 -26.15 5.90 -9.67
C LEU A 53 -24.68 5.49 -9.53
N TYR A 54 -24.38 4.25 -9.92
CA TYR A 54 -23.05 3.65 -9.80
C TYR A 54 -22.66 2.90 -11.08
N ASN A 55 -21.40 3.03 -11.48
CA ASN A 55 -20.81 2.26 -12.58
C ASN A 55 -19.92 1.14 -12.00
N ALA A 56 -20.44 -0.08 -11.96
CA ALA A 56 -19.75 -1.22 -11.36
C ALA A 56 -18.43 -1.62 -12.05
N PRO A 57 -18.31 -1.65 -13.39
CA PRO A 57 -17.03 -1.93 -14.03
C PRO A 57 -15.90 -0.98 -13.61
N LYS A 58 -16.20 0.32 -13.46
CA LYS A 58 -15.22 1.35 -13.11
C LYS A 58 -15.11 1.67 -11.62
N ASP A 59 -16.01 1.11 -10.80
CA ASP A 59 -16.23 1.46 -9.40
C ASP A 59 -16.46 2.97 -9.14
N GLU A 60 -17.18 3.61 -10.07
CA GLU A 60 -17.36 5.05 -10.13
C GLU A 60 -18.75 5.49 -9.64
N LEU A 61 -18.79 6.52 -8.79
CA LEU A 61 -20.02 7.20 -8.39
C LEU A 61 -20.43 8.24 -9.43
N ILE A 62 -21.73 8.38 -9.67
CA ILE A 62 -22.27 9.34 -10.63
C ILE A 62 -23.10 10.38 -9.86
N PRO A 63 -22.45 11.41 -9.28
CA PRO A 63 -23.14 12.43 -8.51
C PRO A 63 -23.98 13.35 -9.40
N GLY A 64 -25.02 13.96 -8.83
CA GLY A 64 -25.88 14.94 -9.50
C GLY A 64 -26.89 14.35 -10.48
N LEU A 65 -26.82 13.05 -10.77
CA LEU A 65 -27.83 12.31 -11.53
C LEU A 65 -28.55 11.35 -10.59
N SER A 66 -29.87 11.48 -10.49
CA SER A 66 -30.70 10.53 -9.75
C SER A 66 -31.91 10.13 -10.58
N VAL A 67 -32.32 8.89 -10.36
CA VAL A 67 -33.48 8.29 -11.01
C VAL A 67 -34.79 8.78 -10.38
N LEU A 68 -34.74 9.22 -9.12
CA LEU A 68 -35.89 9.68 -8.34
C LEU A 68 -35.59 11.08 -7.80
N ASP A 69 -36.61 11.95 -7.76
CA ASP A 69 -36.46 13.26 -7.14
C ASP A 69 -36.29 13.16 -5.61
N SER A 70 -35.73 14.20 -5.01
CA SER A 70 -35.39 14.20 -3.57
C SER A 70 -36.60 14.01 -2.66
N GLN A 71 -37.79 14.52 -3.03
CA GLN A 71 -38.99 14.37 -2.20
C GLN A 71 -39.48 12.92 -2.24
N THR A 72 -39.50 12.32 -3.43
CA THR A 72 -39.82 10.90 -3.60
C THR A 72 -38.83 10.02 -2.81
N LEU A 73 -37.52 10.26 -2.91
CA LEU A 73 -36.51 9.50 -2.15
C LEU A 73 -36.73 9.56 -0.64
N GLN A 74 -37.00 10.75 -0.10
CA GLN A 74 -37.27 10.92 1.34
C GLN A 74 -38.51 10.13 1.77
N SER A 75 -39.59 10.16 0.98
CA SER A 75 -40.84 9.44 1.30
C SER A 75 -40.70 7.92 1.27
N LEU A 76 -39.74 7.39 0.50
CA LEU A 76 -39.50 5.96 0.32
C LEU A 76 -38.43 5.40 1.26
N THR A 77 -37.68 6.27 1.95
CA THR A 77 -36.58 5.87 2.80
C THR A 77 -37.09 5.25 4.08
N VAL A 78 -36.72 3.99 4.31
CA VAL A 78 -36.98 3.26 5.55
C VAL A 78 -35.70 3.22 6.36
N LYS A 79 -35.71 3.87 7.53
CA LYS A 79 -34.61 3.88 8.49
C LYS A 79 -34.84 2.84 9.58
N LYS A 80 -33.83 2.02 9.86
CA LYS A 80 -33.84 1.04 10.96
C LYS A 80 -32.61 1.25 11.85
N PRO A 81 -32.77 1.31 13.19
CA PRO A 81 -31.64 1.31 14.09
C PRO A 81 -30.84 0.00 13.97
N GLN A 82 -29.51 0.11 13.91
CA GLN A 82 -28.60 -1.03 13.85
C GLN A 82 -27.31 -0.63 14.57
N ARG A 83 -27.34 -0.69 15.90
CA ARG A 83 -26.26 -0.19 16.74
C ARG A 83 -25.32 -1.32 17.13
N SER A 84 -24.05 -1.19 16.76
CA SER A 84 -22.98 -2.05 17.27
C SER A 84 -21.67 -1.27 17.34
N SER A 85 -20.79 -1.68 18.23
CA SER A 85 -19.41 -1.19 18.28
C SER A 85 -18.47 -2.35 18.51
N TYR A 86 -17.33 -2.33 17.82
CA TYR A 86 -16.30 -3.36 17.87
C TYR A 86 -14.92 -2.68 17.82
N PHE A 87 -13.92 -3.34 18.40
CA PHE A 87 -12.54 -2.92 18.30
C PHE A 87 -11.65 -4.13 18.04
N ASP A 88 -10.51 -3.89 17.39
CA ASP A 88 -9.47 -4.89 17.21
C ASP A 88 -8.08 -4.25 17.35
N VAL A 89 -7.09 -5.04 17.74
CA VAL A 89 -5.69 -4.60 17.81
C VAL A 89 -4.86 -5.56 16.98
N SER A 90 -4.34 -5.06 15.86
CA SER A 90 -3.50 -5.83 14.96
C SER A 90 -2.05 -5.33 15.01
N ALA A 91 -1.09 -6.25 15.08
CA ALA A 91 0.32 -5.94 14.92
C ALA A 91 0.80 -6.18 13.48
N SER A 92 -0.12 -6.35 12.53
CA SER A 92 0.22 -6.66 11.15
C SER A 92 -0.08 -5.48 10.23
N ASP A 93 0.87 -5.22 9.34
CA ASP A 93 0.94 -4.03 8.49
C ASP A 93 0.70 -4.36 7.01
N SER A 94 0.32 -5.60 6.71
CA SER A 94 0.05 -6.03 5.33
C SER A 94 -1.24 -5.40 4.81
N THR A 95 -1.32 -5.23 3.49
CA THR A 95 -2.56 -4.80 2.84
C THR A 95 -3.65 -5.86 2.96
N LYS A 96 -3.26 -7.13 3.16
CA LYS A 96 -4.13 -8.27 3.46
C LYS A 96 -4.92 -8.06 4.75
N ASP A 97 -4.24 -7.65 5.81
CA ASP A 97 -4.87 -7.38 7.11
C ASP A 97 -5.64 -6.06 7.09
N SER A 98 -5.12 -5.05 6.42
CA SER A 98 -5.78 -3.74 6.30
C SER A 98 -7.10 -3.79 5.52
N SER A 99 -7.18 -4.63 4.48
CA SER A 99 -8.41 -4.84 3.69
C SER A 99 -9.46 -5.65 4.45
N PHE A 100 -9.02 -6.66 5.22
CA PHE A 100 -9.90 -7.44 6.10
C PHE A 100 -10.53 -6.53 7.16
N ASN A 101 -9.74 -5.63 7.73
CA ASN A 101 -10.19 -4.64 8.71
C ASN A 101 -11.26 -3.69 8.14
N LEU A 102 -11.30 -3.44 6.84
CA LEU A 102 -12.31 -2.55 6.22
C LEU A 102 -13.47 -3.31 5.55
N ASN A 103 -13.54 -4.64 5.67
CA ASN A 103 -14.53 -5.48 4.98
C ASN A 103 -14.61 -5.20 3.46
N VAL A 104 -13.46 -5.00 2.81
CA VAL A 104 -13.39 -4.67 1.38
C VAL A 104 -13.50 -5.95 0.55
N GLU A 105 -14.49 -6.02 -0.34
CA GLU A 105 -14.60 -7.13 -1.29
C GLU A 105 -13.40 -7.18 -2.24
N ALA A 106 -13.03 -8.37 -2.72
CA ALA A 106 -11.85 -8.59 -3.56
C ALA A 106 -11.84 -7.70 -4.84
N SER A 107 -13.01 -7.48 -5.45
CA SER A 107 -13.17 -6.59 -6.60
C SER A 107 -12.80 -5.15 -6.27
N LEU A 108 -13.34 -4.62 -5.18
CA LEU A 108 -13.12 -3.25 -4.73
C LEU A 108 -11.68 -3.05 -4.23
N LYS A 109 -11.08 -4.07 -3.64
CA LYS A 109 -9.66 -4.08 -3.24
C LYS A 109 -8.74 -3.88 -4.46
N LEU A 110 -9.00 -4.61 -5.54
CA LEU A 110 -8.24 -4.46 -6.77
C LEU A 110 -8.42 -3.05 -7.39
N SER A 111 -9.62 -2.47 -7.29
CA SER A 111 -9.87 -1.10 -7.72
C SER A 111 -9.09 -0.07 -6.90
N PHE A 112 -9.00 -0.28 -5.59
CA PHE A 112 -8.17 0.55 -4.73
C PHE A 112 -6.69 0.43 -5.13
N MET A 113 -6.18 -0.79 -5.24
CA MET A 113 -4.76 -1.03 -5.56
C MET A 113 -4.35 -0.53 -6.94
N SER A 114 -5.27 -0.56 -7.92
CA SER A 114 -5.05 0.03 -9.24
C SER A 114 -5.18 1.55 -9.28
N GLY A 115 -5.72 2.18 -8.22
CA GLY A 115 -5.97 3.62 -8.18
C GLY A 115 -7.25 4.06 -8.89
N LEU A 116 -8.18 3.13 -9.17
CA LEU A 116 -9.50 3.44 -9.73
C LEU A 116 -10.42 4.16 -8.75
N ILE A 117 -10.20 3.97 -7.44
CA ILE A 117 -11.00 4.63 -6.40
C ILE A 117 -10.09 5.47 -5.49
N GLU A 118 -10.56 6.67 -5.19
CA GLU A 118 -10.02 7.48 -4.10
C GLU A 118 -10.77 7.14 -2.80
N VAL A 119 -10.02 7.09 -1.71
CA VAL A 119 -10.56 6.78 -0.37
C VAL A 119 -10.54 8.04 0.49
N GLY A 120 -11.49 8.12 1.43
CA GLY A 120 -11.62 9.26 2.34
C GLY A 120 -11.75 8.82 3.80
N GLY A 121 -11.75 9.80 4.71
CA GLY A 121 -11.99 9.56 6.14
C GLY A 121 -11.06 8.50 6.73
N SER A 122 -11.64 7.50 7.40
CA SER A 122 -10.92 6.37 8.00
C SER A 122 -10.21 5.49 6.99
N ALA A 123 -10.74 5.37 5.76
CA ALA A 123 -10.16 4.52 4.70
C ALA A 123 -8.82 5.05 4.16
N ASN A 124 -8.45 6.31 4.45
CA ASN A 124 -7.09 6.81 4.21
C ASN A 124 -6.00 6.00 4.93
N TYR A 125 -6.36 5.21 5.94
CA TYR A 125 -5.48 4.21 6.53
C TYR A 125 -4.88 3.26 5.49
N LEU A 126 -5.62 2.89 4.43
CA LEU A 126 -5.13 2.01 3.35
C LEU A 126 -3.93 2.60 2.58
N ASN A 127 -3.81 3.93 2.57
CA ASN A 127 -2.68 4.63 1.95
C ASN A 127 -1.47 4.76 2.89
N ASN A 128 -1.63 4.41 4.17
CA ASN A 128 -0.54 4.50 5.14
C ASN A 128 0.36 3.26 5.05
N LYS A 129 1.49 3.43 4.36
CA LYS A 129 2.56 2.44 4.30
C LYS A 129 3.63 2.72 5.37
N LYS A 130 4.35 1.68 5.77
CA LYS A 130 5.54 1.84 6.60
C LYS A 130 6.67 2.44 5.78
N GLU A 131 7.51 3.22 6.44
CA GLU A 131 8.65 3.88 5.80
C GLU A 131 9.93 3.03 5.90
N SER A 132 9.94 2.05 6.83
CA SER A 132 11.11 1.25 7.21
C SER A 132 10.69 -0.17 7.60
N LYS A 133 11.54 -1.17 7.27
CA LYS A 133 11.40 -2.54 7.79
C LYS A 133 11.80 -2.65 9.25
N ASN A 134 12.69 -1.76 9.68
CA ASN A 134 13.21 -1.68 11.05
C ASN A 134 12.30 -0.84 11.96
N GLN A 135 11.02 -0.75 11.65
CA GLN A 135 10.01 -0.07 12.45
C GLN A 135 8.90 -1.05 12.83
N CYS A 136 8.52 -1.08 14.11
CA CYS A 136 7.35 -1.82 14.58
C CYS A 136 6.10 -0.94 14.44
N ARG A 137 4.99 -1.57 14.07
CA ARG A 137 3.69 -0.91 14.02
C ARG A 137 2.63 -1.81 14.63
N VAL A 138 1.71 -1.17 15.34
CA VAL A 138 0.49 -1.78 15.88
C VAL A 138 -0.65 -0.81 15.64
N THR A 139 -1.76 -1.32 15.12
CA THR A 139 -2.95 -0.53 14.82
C THR A 139 -4.09 -0.93 15.74
N LEU A 140 -4.66 0.03 16.45
CA LEU A 140 -5.95 -0.13 17.13
C LEU A 140 -7.05 0.34 16.18
N GLN A 141 -7.97 -0.56 15.86
CA GLN A 141 -9.15 -0.27 15.07
C GLN A 141 -10.37 -0.09 15.98
N TYR A 142 -11.18 0.93 15.68
CA TYR A 142 -12.52 1.12 16.21
C TYR A 142 -13.53 1.10 15.04
N GLN A 143 -14.60 0.34 15.20
CA GLN A 143 -15.72 0.29 14.26
C GLN A 143 -17.03 0.49 15.01
N ALA A 144 -17.92 1.30 14.45
CA ALA A 144 -19.27 1.44 14.98
C ALA A 144 -20.29 1.54 13.85
N THR A 145 -21.36 0.73 13.93
CA THR A 145 -22.56 0.86 13.10
C THR A 145 -23.68 1.50 13.92
N THR A 146 -24.52 2.29 13.26
CA THR A 146 -25.55 3.09 13.95
C THR A 146 -26.96 2.78 13.44
N HIS A 147 -27.15 2.81 12.12
CA HIS A 147 -28.43 2.61 11.48
C HIS A 147 -28.25 2.17 10.04
N PHE A 148 -29.33 1.59 9.51
CA PHE A 148 -29.44 1.18 8.13
C PHE A 148 -30.59 1.93 7.48
N GLU A 149 -30.34 2.50 6.30
CA GLU A 149 -31.36 3.14 5.47
C GLU A 149 -31.52 2.35 4.17
N GLN A 150 -32.76 2.18 3.71
CA GLN A 150 -33.04 1.52 2.44
C GLN A 150 -34.24 2.15 1.73
N LEU A 151 -34.27 2.02 0.40
CA LEU A 151 -35.42 2.40 -0.40
C LEU A 151 -36.50 1.32 -0.38
N SER A 152 -37.74 1.72 -0.12
CA SER A 152 -38.91 0.87 -0.32
C SER A 152 -39.27 0.82 -1.82
N LEU A 153 -38.85 -0.25 -2.49
CA LEU A 153 -39.07 -0.42 -3.93
C LEU A 153 -40.48 -0.98 -4.21
N THR A 154 -41.48 -0.10 -4.26
CA THR A 154 -42.84 -0.46 -4.68
C THR A 154 -42.92 -0.61 -6.20
N ALA A 155 -43.98 -1.24 -6.71
CA ALA A 155 -44.18 -1.42 -8.15
C ALA A 155 -44.18 -0.08 -8.93
N GLU A 156 -44.75 0.97 -8.35
CA GLU A 156 -44.76 2.32 -8.96
C GLU A 156 -43.34 2.90 -9.06
N VAL A 157 -42.53 2.73 -8.01
CA VAL A 157 -41.14 3.19 -7.98
C VAL A 157 -40.30 2.44 -9.01
N CYS A 158 -40.50 1.13 -9.13
CA CYS A 158 -39.83 0.33 -10.15
C CYS A 158 -40.16 0.81 -11.58
N GLU A 159 -41.42 1.15 -11.87
CA GLU A 159 -41.80 1.70 -13.19
C GLU A 159 -41.26 3.11 -13.44
N LYS A 160 -41.16 3.97 -12.40
CA LYS A 160 -40.47 5.26 -12.48
C LYS A 160 -38.98 5.10 -12.79
N ILE A 161 -38.33 4.14 -12.13
CA ILE A 161 -36.92 3.85 -12.38
C ILE A 161 -36.72 3.42 -13.82
N LYS A 162 -37.50 2.44 -14.27
CA LYS A 162 -37.48 1.89 -15.63
C LYS A 162 -37.68 2.94 -16.74
N SER A 163 -38.49 3.96 -16.48
CA SER A 163 -38.81 5.02 -17.45
C SER A 163 -37.89 6.25 -17.38
N SER A 164 -36.83 6.20 -16.57
CA SER A 164 -35.90 7.31 -16.42
C SER A 164 -34.94 7.45 -17.61
N GLU A 165 -34.94 8.64 -18.21
CA GLU A 165 -34.00 9.03 -19.28
C GLU A 165 -32.52 8.93 -18.85
N VAL A 166 -32.24 8.98 -17.55
CA VAL A 166 -30.87 8.86 -17.03
C VAL A 166 -30.30 7.46 -17.29
N ILE A 167 -31.15 6.42 -17.27
CA ILE A 167 -30.75 5.05 -17.58
C ILE A 167 -30.42 4.91 -19.07
N GLU A 168 -31.15 5.60 -19.95
CA GLU A 168 -30.92 5.53 -21.41
C GLU A 168 -29.55 6.08 -21.82
N LYS A 169 -28.96 6.97 -21.02
CA LYS A 169 -27.61 7.50 -21.26
C LYS A 169 -26.50 6.47 -21.08
N GLY A 170 -26.78 5.31 -20.49
CA GLY A 170 -25.83 4.20 -20.34
C GLY A 170 -24.62 4.52 -19.44
N LEU A 171 -24.73 5.52 -18.57
CA LEU A 171 -23.63 5.97 -17.70
C LEU A 171 -23.45 5.07 -16.48
N ALA A 172 -24.55 4.46 -16.01
CA ALA A 172 -24.63 3.69 -14.78
C ALA A 172 -25.02 2.24 -15.06
N THR A 173 -24.60 1.32 -14.19
CA THR A 173 -25.06 -0.07 -14.20
C THR A 173 -25.89 -0.42 -12.98
N HIS A 174 -25.76 0.33 -11.88
CA HIS A 174 -26.45 0.08 -10.61
C HIS A 174 -27.04 1.36 -10.01
N VAL A 175 -28.00 1.18 -9.11
CA VAL A 175 -28.55 2.22 -8.24
C VAL A 175 -28.39 1.84 -6.77
N VAL A 176 -28.06 2.81 -5.92
CA VAL A 176 -27.96 2.63 -4.47
C VAL A 176 -29.33 2.46 -3.86
N THR A 177 -29.55 1.31 -3.22
CA THR A 177 -30.86 0.93 -2.62
C THR A 177 -30.81 0.75 -1.12
N GLY A 178 -29.63 0.57 -0.54
CA GLY A 178 -29.44 0.50 0.91
C GLY A 178 -28.06 0.98 1.33
N ILE A 179 -27.97 1.56 2.52
CA ILE A 179 -26.73 2.06 3.12
C ILE A 179 -26.74 1.74 4.61
N GLU A 180 -25.68 1.09 5.08
CA GLU A 180 -25.36 0.96 6.50
C GLU A 180 -24.44 2.12 6.90
N TYR A 181 -24.87 2.90 7.88
CA TYR A 181 -24.17 4.09 8.34
C TYR A 181 -23.47 3.85 9.68
N GLY A 182 -22.32 4.49 9.84
CA GLY A 182 -21.54 4.42 11.06
C GLY A 182 -20.28 5.26 10.97
N ALA A 183 -19.25 4.87 11.70
CA ALA A 183 -17.94 5.52 11.67
C ALA A 183 -16.86 4.54 12.11
N ASN A 184 -15.73 4.58 11.42
CA ASN A 184 -14.53 3.83 11.78
C ASN A 184 -13.41 4.78 12.21
N ALA A 185 -12.45 4.26 12.97
CA ALA A 185 -11.20 4.94 13.27
C ALA A 185 -10.04 3.94 13.37
N PHE A 186 -8.85 4.39 12.99
CA PHE A 186 -7.59 3.67 13.08
C PHE A 186 -6.59 4.55 13.82
N PHE A 187 -6.04 4.01 14.89
CA PHE A 187 -4.94 4.57 15.64
C PHE A 187 -3.69 3.76 15.29
N VAL A 188 -2.82 4.35 14.48
CA VAL A 188 -1.58 3.71 14.01
C VAL A 188 -0.46 4.13 14.94
N PHE A 189 0.06 3.17 15.72
CA PHE A 189 1.19 3.37 16.62
C PHE A 189 2.46 2.85 15.97
N ASP A 190 3.40 3.73 15.72
CA ASP A 190 4.69 3.44 15.11
C ASP A 190 5.82 3.60 16.14
N SER A 191 6.72 2.63 16.22
CA SER A 191 7.96 2.77 17.00
C SER A 191 8.95 3.69 16.28
N GLN A 192 10.00 4.10 16.99
CA GLN A 192 11.24 4.54 16.35
C GLN A 192 11.88 3.38 15.56
N LYS A 193 12.90 3.69 14.75
CA LYS A 193 13.71 2.63 14.14
C LYS A 193 14.39 1.80 15.25
N VAL A 194 14.30 0.49 15.14
CA VAL A 194 14.87 -0.48 16.08
C VAL A 194 15.77 -1.46 15.34
N GLU A 195 16.69 -2.07 16.06
CA GLU A 195 17.53 -3.13 15.50
C GLU A 195 16.68 -4.33 15.06
N SER A 196 17.14 -5.00 14.00
CA SER A 196 16.42 -6.14 13.43
C SER A 196 16.21 -7.28 14.44
N SER A 197 17.14 -7.46 15.39
CA SER A 197 17.06 -8.45 16.48
C SER A 197 15.94 -8.15 17.47
N ASP A 198 15.56 -6.87 17.62
CA ASP A 198 14.65 -6.41 18.66
C ASP A 198 13.22 -6.23 18.16
N LEU A 199 13.01 -6.31 16.84
CA LEU A 199 11.72 -6.09 16.18
C LEU A 199 10.59 -6.91 16.81
N GLN A 200 10.81 -8.20 17.08
CA GLN A 200 9.76 -9.06 17.65
C GLN A 200 9.44 -8.71 19.10
N THR A 201 10.48 -8.41 19.89
CA THR A 201 10.34 -8.03 21.30
C THR A 201 9.58 -6.72 21.42
N VAL A 202 10.00 -5.69 20.69
CA VAL A 202 9.36 -4.36 20.70
C VAL A 202 7.92 -4.46 20.19
N LYS A 203 7.69 -5.18 19.09
CA LYS A 203 6.34 -5.41 18.55
C LYS A 203 5.41 -6.08 19.57
N GLY A 204 5.87 -7.13 20.25
CA GLY A 204 5.07 -7.82 21.28
C GLY A 204 4.73 -6.90 22.46
N GLN A 205 5.69 -6.08 22.91
CA GLN A 205 5.45 -5.10 23.98
C GLN A 205 4.45 -4.01 23.56
N MET A 206 4.56 -3.51 22.32
CA MET A 206 3.60 -2.56 21.75
C MET A 206 2.18 -3.13 21.74
N GLU A 207 2.04 -4.36 21.24
CA GLU A 207 0.74 -5.02 21.12
C GLU A 207 0.06 -5.21 22.48
N VAL A 208 0.80 -5.71 23.48
CA VAL A 208 0.28 -5.85 24.86
C VAL A 208 -0.13 -4.50 25.44
N THR A 209 0.67 -3.46 25.22
CA THR A 209 0.40 -2.12 25.75
C THR A 209 -0.84 -1.50 25.12
N ILE A 210 -0.99 -1.61 23.79
CA ILE A 210 -2.11 -1.02 23.04
C ILE A 210 -3.42 -1.77 23.28
N LYS A 211 -3.36 -3.09 23.54
CA LYS A 211 -4.53 -3.89 23.97
C LYS A 211 -5.15 -3.44 25.30
N LYS A 212 -4.47 -2.59 26.08
CA LYS A 212 -5.02 -1.99 27.31
C LYS A 212 -5.86 -0.73 27.05
N ILE A 213 -5.81 -0.14 25.85
CA ILE A 213 -6.61 1.06 25.54
C ILE A 213 -8.11 0.73 25.60
N PRO A 214 -8.60 -0.36 24.98
CA PRO A 214 -10.03 -0.70 25.00
C PRO A 214 -10.57 -1.13 26.37
N THR A 215 -9.70 -1.43 27.35
CA THR A 215 -10.11 -1.87 28.69
C THR A 215 -10.41 -0.71 29.65
N VAL A 216 -10.21 0.54 29.23
CA VAL A 216 -10.48 1.72 30.06
C VAL A 216 -11.99 1.89 30.27
N GLU A 217 -12.42 2.04 31.52
CA GLU A 217 -13.82 2.31 31.83
C GLU A 217 -14.24 3.68 31.31
N ILE A 218 -15.33 3.72 30.53
CA ILE A 218 -15.84 4.91 29.83
C ILE A 218 -16.41 5.97 30.81
N SER A 219 -16.55 5.64 32.10
CA SER A 219 -17.17 6.48 33.14
C SER A 219 -16.20 7.17 34.12
N GLY A 220 -14.87 7.10 33.95
CA GLY A 220 -13.88 7.66 34.89
C GLY A 220 -12.76 8.51 34.24
N GLU A 221 -11.77 8.93 35.05
CA GLU A 221 -10.51 9.49 34.53
C GLU A 221 -9.87 8.46 33.60
N ALA A 222 -9.73 8.77 32.31
CA ALA A 222 -9.26 7.85 31.27
C ALA A 222 -7.78 7.48 31.48
N LYS A 223 -7.51 6.57 32.42
CA LYS A 223 -6.16 6.17 32.81
C LYS A 223 -5.95 4.69 32.57
N VAL A 224 -5.11 4.37 31.60
CA VAL A 224 -4.59 3.01 31.40
C VAL A 224 -3.55 2.72 32.48
N GLU A 225 -3.65 1.57 33.15
CA GLU A 225 -2.63 1.10 34.07
C GLU A 225 -1.41 0.59 33.28
N LEU A 226 -0.30 1.32 33.39
CA LEU A 226 0.97 1.01 32.75
C LEU A 226 2.07 0.73 33.77
N THR A 227 2.90 -0.28 33.50
CA THR A 227 4.15 -0.51 34.25
C THR A 227 5.16 0.61 33.99
N GLU A 228 6.21 0.74 34.81
CA GLU A 228 7.25 1.75 34.57
C GLU A 228 8.00 1.54 33.24
N GLU A 229 8.11 0.30 32.77
CA GLU A 229 8.68 -0.02 31.47
C GLU A 229 7.74 0.41 30.33
N GLU A 230 6.46 0.09 30.44
CA GLU A 230 5.44 0.50 29.45
C GLU A 230 5.33 2.03 29.38
N LYS A 231 5.42 2.73 30.51
CA LYS A 231 5.44 4.22 30.54
C LYS A 231 6.62 4.81 29.79
N LYS A 232 7.76 4.13 29.76
CA LYS A 232 8.91 4.56 28.94
C LYS A 232 8.67 4.25 27.48
N LEU A 233 8.14 3.06 27.19
CA LEU A 233 7.85 2.60 25.84
C LEU A 233 6.82 3.50 25.12
N VAL A 234 5.68 3.83 25.74
CA VAL A 234 4.64 4.64 25.09
C VAL A 234 5.10 6.05 24.70
N LYS A 235 6.13 6.57 25.37
CA LYS A 235 6.75 7.87 25.05
C LYS A 235 7.59 7.83 23.77
N THR A 236 7.98 6.65 23.29
CA THR A 236 8.76 6.50 22.06
C THR A 236 7.86 6.35 20.83
N PHE A 237 6.56 6.11 21.03
CA PHE A 237 5.62 5.94 19.93
C PHE A 237 5.33 7.26 19.23
N SER A 238 5.14 7.17 17.92
CA SER A 238 4.38 8.16 17.17
C SER A 238 2.98 7.62 16.90
N VAL A 239 1.96 8.48 16.98
CA VAL A 239 0.57 8.11 16.72
C VAL A 239 0.05 8.87 15.51
N LYS A 240 -0.53 8.15 14.55
CA LYS A 240 -1.29 8.72 13.42
C LYS A 240 -2.74 8.27 13.53
N PHE A 241 -3.67 9.20 13.29
CA PHE A 241 -5.11 8.94 13.37
C PHE A 241 -5.77 9.06 12.00
N TYR A 242 -6.58 8.06 11.64
CA TYR A 242 -7.43 8.05 10.47
C TYR A 242 -8.84 7.69 10.90
N GLY A 243 -9.81 8.60 10.80
CA GLY A 243 -11.15 8.31 11.28
C GLY A 243 -12.23 9.13 10.57
N ASP A 244 -13.45 8.65 10.68
CA ASP A 244 -14.66 9.31 10.13
C ASP A 244 -15.23 10.36 11.11
N PHE A 245 -14.36 10.89 11.98
CA PHE A 245 -14.70 11.81 13.06
C PHE A 245 -14.09 13.18 12.82
N LEU A 246 -14.86 14.23 13.08
CA LEU A 246 -14.34 15.60 13.14
C LEU A 246 -13.87 15.90 14.57
N LEU A 247 -12.58 15.71 14.81
CA LEU A 247 -11.92 16.00 16.08
C LEU A 247 -11.38 17.44 16.09
N GLU A 248 -11.41 18.11 17.25
CA GLU A 248 -10.76 19.41 17.41
C GLU A 248 -9.23 19.30 17.28
N LYS A 249 -8.67 18.18 17.75
CA LYS A 249 -7.26 17.86 17.65
C LYS A 249 -7.08 16.36 17.46
N ASN A 250 -6.33 15.97 16.43
CA ASN A 250 -5.97 14.57 16.21
C ASN A 250 -4.96 14.10 17.27
N PRO A 251 -5.07 12.85 17.76
CA PRO A 251 -4.13 12.32 18.73
C PRO A 251 -2.76 12.07 18.08
N ALA A 252 -1.71 12.55 18.74
CA ALA A 252 -0.32 12.36 18.33
C ALA A 252 0.54 11.66 19.40
N THR A 253 -0.04 11.36 20.57
CA THR A 253 0.61 10.62 21.67
C THR A 253 -0.29 9.48 22.14
N PHE A 254 0.28 8.54 22.90
CA PHE A 254 -0.47 7.44 23.47
C PHE A 254 -1.62 7.90 24.38
N GLU A 255 -1.37 8.87 25.26
CA GLU A 255 -2.38 9.41 26.17
C GLU A 255 -3.51 10.12 25.43
N ALA A 256 -3.16 10.88 24.37
CA ALA A 256 -4.16 11.51 23.52
C ALA A 256 -5.00 10.47 22.77
N ALA A 257 -4.39 9.36 22.35
CA ALA A 257 -5.10 8.25 21.71
C ALA A 257 -6.08 7.57 22.68
N VAL A 258 -5.67 7.33 23.93
CA VAL A 258 -6.55 6.80 24.99
C VAL A 258 -7.76 7.71 25.20
N GLN A 259 -7.53 9.01 25.38
CA GLN A 259 -8.63 9.96 25.58
C GLN A 259 -9.56 10.00 24.37
N THR A 260 -8.99 10.08 23.16
CA THR A 260 -9.77 10.08 21.92
C THR A 260 -10.64 8.83 21.81
N TYR A 261 -10.07 7.65 22.09
CA TYR A 261 -10.80 6.37 22.07
C TYR A 261 -12.02 6.38 23.01
N VAL A 262 -11.85 6.87 24.25
CA VAL A 262 -12.95 6.96 25.24
C VAL A 262 -14.06 7.90 24.77
N ASP A 263 -13.73 8.91 23.97
CA ASP A 263 -14.70 9.89 23.48
C ASP A 263 -15.40 9.47 22.17
N LEU A 264 -14.83 8.57 21.37
CA LEU A 264 -15.43 8.13 20.08
C LEU A 264 -16.90 7.71 20.20
N PRO A 265 -17.33 6.86 21.17
CA PRO A 265 -18.73 6.48 21.29
C PRO A 265 -19.65 7.68 21.56
N LYS A 266 -19.19 8.67 22.33
CA LYS A 266 -19.96 9.89 22.64
C LYS A 266 -20.15 10.76 21.40
N LEU A 267 -19.16 10.80 20.52
CA LEU A 267 -19.23 11.56 19.26
C LEU A 267 -20.26 10.99 18.26
N LEU A 268 -20.62 9.71 18.41
CA LEU A 268 -21.68 9.06 17.62
C LEU A 268 -23.06 9.14 18.26
N MET A 269 -23.16 9.65 19.50
CA MET A 269 -24.42 9.88 20.17
C MET A 269 -24.84 11.34 20.02
N GLY A 270 -26.08 11.57 19.59
CA GLY A 270 -26.67 12.91 19.60
C GLY A 270 -26.93 13.42 21.00
N ALA A 271 -27.26 14.71 21.10
CA ALA A 271 -27.50 15.38 22.38
C ALA A 271 -28.61 14.72 23.22
N ASP A 272 -29.49 13.93 22.59
CA ASP A 272 -30.57 13.16 23.23
C ASP A 272 -30.20 11.70 23.53
N GLY A 273 -28.99 11.26 23.16
CA GLY A 273 -28.52 9.87 23.29
C GLY A 273 -29.24 8.86 22.39
N LYS A 274 -30.08 9.32 21.44
CA LYS A 274 -30.96 8.45 20.65
C LYS A 274 -30.67 8.50 19.15
N GLU A 275 -30.30 9.63 18.58
CA GLU A 275 -29.93 9.70 17.15
C GLU A 275 -28.45 10.03 16.96
N ALA A 276 -27.78 9.30 16.06
CA ALA A 276 -26.41 9.63 15.68
C ALA A 276 -26.40 10.87 14.80
N VAL A 277 -25.51 11.83 15.09
CA VAL A 277 -25.53 13.16 14.45
C VAL A 277 -24.49 13.29 13.32
N LYS A 278 -23.46 12.43 13.31
CA LYS A 278 -22.37 12.46 12.34
C LYS A 278 -21.93 11.03 12.00
N THR A 279 -22.42 10.50 10.89
CA THR A 279 -22.10 9.15 10.41
C THR A 279 -21.89 9.16 8.91
N VAL A 280 -21.05 8.26 8.42
CA VAL A 280 -20.75 8.08 7.00
C VAL A 280 -21.23 6.72 6.50
N PRO A 281 -21.45 6.54 5.19
CA PRO A 281 -21.68 5.23 4.59
C PRO A 281 -20.52 4.26 4.87
N LEU A 282 -20.81 3.12 5.50
CA LEU A 282 -19.83 2.05 5.73
C LEU A 282 -19.98 0.93 4.70
N LYS A 283 -21.22 0.46 4.46
CA LYS A 283 -21.56 -0.56 3.46
C LYS A 283 -22.73 -0.09 2.62
N VAL A 284 -22.71 -0.41 1.34
CA VAL A 284 -23.67 0.08 0.35
C VAL A 284 -24.19 -1.07 -0.49
N TRP A 285 -25.51 -1.18 -0.59
CA TRP A 285 -26.22 -2.16 -1.40
C TRP A 285 -26.64 -1.54 -2.71
N LEU A 286 -26.17 -2.15 -3.80
CA LEU A 286 -26.33 -1.71 -5.16
C LEU A 286 -27.21 -2.70 -5.91
N LEU A 287 -28.30 -2.21 -6.48
CA LEU A 287 -29.19 -3.04 -7.30
C LEU A 287 -28.91 -2.77 -8.78
N PRO A 288 -28.70 -3.82 -9.60
CA PRO A 288 -28.49 -3.63 -11.04
C PRO A 288 -29.70 -2.95 -11.69
N LEU A 289 -29.45 -2.00 -12.59
CA LEU A 289 -30.53 -1.28 -13.27
C LEU A 289 -31.33 -2.18 -14.22
N GLU A 290 -30.74 -3.28 -14.72
CA GLU A 290 -31.46 -4.21 -15.61
C GLU A 290 -32.63 -4.93 -14.94
N VAL A 291 -32.61 -5.03 -13.60
CA VAL A 291 -33.73 -5.56 -12.82
C VAL A 291 -35.02 -4.81 -13.15
N PHE A 292 -34.92 -3.53 -13.56
CA PHE A 292 -36.06 -2.70 -13.92
C PHE A 292 -36.40 -2.75 -15.42
N THR A 293 -35.41 -2.94 -16.31
CA THR A 293 -35.61 -2.71 -17.75
C THR A 293 -35.94 -3.94 -18.58
N LEU A 294 -35.99 -5.15 -18.01
CA LEU A 294 -36.18 -6.43 -18.73
C LEU A 294 -35.19 -6.65 -19.90
N LYS A 295 -34.10 -5.88 -19.93
CA LYS A 295 -33.00 -6.01 -20.89
C LYS A 295 -31.96 -6.97 -20.31
N PRO A 296 -31.28 -7.78 -21.13
CA PRO A 296 -30.21 -8.62 -20.64
C PRO A 296 -29.09 -7.75 -20.05
N ALA A 297 -28.58 -8.18 -18.91
CA ALA A 297 -27.45 -7.54 -18.25
C ALA A 297 -26.20 -7.51 -19.13
N PRO A 298 -25.49 -6.37 -19.26
CA PRO A 298 -24.07 -6.40 -19.54
C PRO A 298 -23.45 -7.28 -18.47
N VAL A 299 -22.81 -8.37 -18.88
CA VAL A 299 -22.21 -9.31 -17.94
C VAL A 299 -21.03 -8.61 -17.29
N THR A 300 -21.22 -8.09 -16.08
CA THR A 300 -20.09 -7.67 -15.24
C THR A 300 -19.32 -8.92 -14.85
N LYS A 301 -18.19 -9.16 -15.52
CA LYS A 301 -17.32 -10.29 -15.15
C LYS A 301 -16.56 -9.92 -13.89
N GLY A 302 -16.63 -10.78 -12.88
CA GLY A 302 -15.71 -10.70 -11.75
C GLY A 302 -14.28 -10.98 -12.22
N ILE A 303 -13.31 -10.38 -11.54
CA ILE A 303 -11.91 -10.77 -11.66
C ILE A 303 -11.65 -11.86 -10.61
N SER A 304 -10.98 -12.94 -11.01
CA SER A 304 -10.69 -14.06 -10.13
C SER A 304 -9.89 -13.63 -8.90
N VAL A 305 -10.25 -14.19 -7.74
CA VAL A 305 -9.57 -13.90 -6.46
C VAL A 305 -8.07 -14.17 -6.55
N GLY A 306 -7.66 -15.18 -7.34
CA GLY A 306 -6.25 -15.46 -7.59
C GLY A 306 -5.49 -14.26 -8.18
N LEU A 307 -6.06 -13.58 -9.17
CA LEU A 307 -5.44 -12.38 -9.74
C LEU A 307 -5.46 -11.18 -8.79
N VAL A 308 -6.46 -11.08 -7.92
CA VAL A 308 -6.48 -10.05 -6.87
C VAL A 308 -5.33 -10.24 -5.90
N LEU A 309 -5.06 -11.49 -5.49
CA LEU A 309 -3.93 -11.83 -4.62
C LEU A 309 -2.59 -11.62 -5.33
N GLU A 310 -2.49 -11.99 -6.61
CA GLU A 310 -1.26 -11.80 -7.40
C GLU A 310 -0.92 -10.30 -7.58
N ALA A 311 -1.93 -9.47 -7.80
CA ALA A 311 -1.77 -8.02 -7.82
C ALA A 311 -1.29 -7.46 -6.47
N GLU A 312 -1.79 -8.05 -5.37
CA GLU A 312 -1.48 -7.66 -4.00
C GLU A 312 -0.04 -7.98 -3.69
N ASP A 313 0.34 -9.24 -3.87
CA ASP A 313 1.69 -9.74 -3.65
C ASP A 313 2.70 -8.92 -4.48
N THR A 314 2.38 -8.63 -5.75
CA THR A 314 3.25 -7.84 -6.64
C THR A 314 3.50 -6.43 -6.12
N LEU A 315 2.46 -5.72 -5.67
CA LEU A 315 2.59 -4.36 -5.15
C LEU A 315 3.26 -4.34 -3.76
N GLU A 316 2.96 -5.32 -2.90
CA GLU A 316 3.62 -5.47 -1.60
C GLU A 316 5.12 -5.78 -1.74
N GLU A 317 5.51 -6.59 -2.72
CA GLU A 317 6.92 -6.84 -3.05
C GLU A 317 7.66 -5.56 -3.46
N LEU A 318 7.06 -4.72 -4.29
CA LEU A 318 7.63 -3.42 -4.69
C LEU A 318 7.74 -2.46 -3.50
N ASP A 319 6.72 -2.40 -2.65
CA ASP A 319 6.77 -1.62 -1.40
C ASP A 319 7.85 -2.14 -0.44
N SER A 320 8.01 -3.46 -0.36
CA SER A 320 9.04 -4.13 0.44
C SER A 320 10.46 -3.78 -0.04
N ILE A 321 10.68 -3.70 -1.36
CA ILE A 321 11.94 -3.26 -1.96
C ILE A 321 12.19 -1.77 -1.67
N THR A 322 11.19 -0.90 -1.81
CA THR A 322 11.37 0.54 -1.56
C THR A 322 11.60 0.86 -0.08
N MET A 323 10.93 0.16 0.85
CA MET A 323 11.22 0.25 2.29
C MET A 323 12.65 -0.16 2.62
N ARG A 324 13.13 -1.25 2.02
CA ARG A 324 14.50 -1.74 2.22
C ARG A 324 15.54 -0.75 1.66
N CYS A 325 15.24 -0.13 0.52
CA CYS A 325 16.05 0.95 -0.04
C CYS A 325 16.09 2.18 0.89
N ASN A 326 14.97 2.57 1.49
CA ASN A 326 14.91 3.66 2.48
C ASN A 326 15.75 3.35 3.73
N ASP A 327 15.78 2.09 4.18
CA ASP A 327 16.64 1.68 5.29
C ASP A 327 18.12 1.83 4.92
N CYS A 328 18.52 1.38 3.73
CA CYS A 328 19.86 1.59 3.21
C CYS A 328 20.22 3.09 3.07
N LEU A 329 19.29 3.91 2.58
CA LEU A 329 19.45 5.37 2.49
C LEU A 329 19.66 6.07 3.84
N SER A 330 19.20 5.45 4.94
CA SER A 330 19.38 5.99 6.29
C SER A 330 20.74 5.67 6.93
N VAL A 331 21.58 4.89 6.27
CA VAL A 331 22.94 4.57 6.75
C VAL A 331 23.83 5.82 6.70
N SER A 332 24.63 6.03 7.75
CA SER A 332 25.49 7.22 7.91
C SER A 332 26.46 7.42 6.73
N ALA A 333 27.09 6.35 6.24
CA ALA A 333 27.95 6.38 5.06
C ALA A 333 27.23 6.95 3.82
N VAL A 334 25.99 6.55 3.59
CA VAL A 334 25.18 7.03 2.46
C VAL A 334 24.89 8.53 2.58
N GLY A 335 24.63 9.01 3.80
CA GLY A 335 24.44 10.44 4.06
C GLY A 335 25.69 11.29 3.83
N LYS A 336 26.89 10.68 3.88
CA LYS A 336 28.19 11.38 3.72
C LYS A 336 28.74 11.32 2.29
N PHE A 337 28.36 10.33 1.49
CA PHE A 337 28.92 10.12 0.15
C PHE A 337 27.84 10.19 -0.94
N PRO A 338 27.81 11.25 -1.76
CA PRO A 338 26.91 11.36 -2.91
C PRO A 338 26.99 10.16 -3.87
N GLN A 339 28.16 9.54 -3.97
CA GLN A 339 28.43 8.37 -4.80
C GLN A 339 27.62 7.13 -4.38
N LEU A 340 27.31 6.99 -3.09
CA LEU A 340 26.40 5.95 -2.58
C LEU A 340 24.95 6.42 -2.62
N GLN A 341 24.72 7.69 -2.29
CA GLN A 341 23.38 8.27 -2.19
C GLN A 341 22.64 8.34 -3.53
N GLN A 342 23.31 8.76 -4.60
CA GLN A 342 22.68 9.00 -5.90
C GLN A 342 22.12 7.72 -6.54
N PRO A 343 22.88 6.60 -6.62
CA PRO A 343 22.33 5.34 -7.15
C PRO A 343 21.13 4.83 -6.35
N LEU A 344 21.17 4.88 -5.01
CA LEU A 344 20.04 4.48 -4.16
C LEU A 344 18.80 5.35 -4.39
N HIS A 345 18.95 6.68 -4.49
CA HIS A 345 17.83 7.56 -4.81
C HIS A 345 17.28 7.31 -6.22
N LYS A 346 18.15 7.03 -7.20
CA LYS A 346 17.74 6.69 -8.56
C LYS A 346 16.95 5.39 -8.57
N PHE A 347 17.44 4.33 -7.91
CA PHE A 347 16.74 3.07 -7.74
C PHE A 347 15.35 3.25 -7.10
N TYR A 348 15.29 3.94 -5.96
CA TYR A 348 14.03 4.26 -5.27
C TYR A 348 13.01 4.93 -6.20
N LYS A 349 13.45 5.96 -6.96
CA LYS A 349 12.59 6.65 -7.93
C LYS A 349 12.11 5.74 -9.05
N LEU A 350 12.99 4.89 -9.58
CA LEU A 350 12.65 3.96 -10.66
C LEU A 350 11.63 2.91 -10.20
N CYS A 351 11.78 2.34 -9.00
CA CYS A 351 10.78 1.43 -8.42
C CYS A 351 9.42 2.10 -8.25
N ASN A 352 9.38 3.35 -7.79
CA ASN A 352 8.13 4.11 -7.67
C ASN A 352 7.50 4.41 -9.04
N TYR A 353 8.31 4.79 -10.03
CA TYR A 353 7.79 5.01 -11.39
C TYR A 353 7.22 3.75 -12.02
N TYR A 354 7.87 2.60 -11.80
CA TYR A 354 7.35 1.31 -12.25
C TYR A 354 6.05 0.95 -11.53
N SER A 355 5.98 1.12 -10.21
CA SER A 355 4.77 0.85 -9.42
C SER A 355 3.57 1.65 -9.92
N VAL A 356 3.76 2.97 -10.16
CA VAL A 356 2.70 3.83 -10.71
C VAL A 356 2.29 3.40 -12.11
N GLU A 357 3.24 2.99 -12.96
CA GLU A 357 2.94 2.53 -14.31
C GLU A 357 2.17 1.20 -14.31
N LEU A 358 2.54 0.26 -13.43
CA LEU A 358 1.81 -0.99 -13.22
C LEU A 358 0.37 -0.71 -12.75
N GLN A 359 0.19 0.16 -11.76
CA GLN A 359 -1.13 0.56 -11.28
C GLN A 359 -1.97 1.20 -12.39
N ARG A 360 -1.39 2.07 -13.22
CA ARG A 360 -2.07 2.66 -14.39
C ARG A 360 -2.56 1.58 -15.36
N GLN A 361 -1.72 0.62 -15.71
CA GLN A 361 -2.10 -0.48 -16.62
C GLN A 361 -3.18 -1.38 -15.99
N MET A 362 -3.12 -1.62 -14.68
CA MET A 362 -4.18 -2.31 -13.95
C MET A 362 -5.49 -1.51 -14.00
N ALA A 363 -5.46 -0.19 -13.81
CA ALA A 363 -6.64 0.68 -13.87
C ALA A 363 -7.29 0.72 -15.25
N GLU A 364 -6.52 0.55 -16.32
CA GLU A 364 -7.05 0.44 -17.69
C GLU A 364 -7.63 -0.96 -17.95
N THR A 365 -6.96 -2.00 -17.45
CA THR A 365 -7.32 -3.39 -17.74
C THR A 365 -8.50 -3.89 -16.92
N CYS A 366 -8.60 -3.50 -15.64
CA CYS A 366 -9.66 -4.00 -14.74
C CYS A 366 -11.08 -3.66 -15.22
N PRO A 367 -11.41 -2.41 -15.62
CA PRO A 367 -12.72 -2.09 -16.17
C PRO A 367 -13.00 -2.85 -17.46
N ALA A 368 -12.01 -2.97 -18.35
CA ALA A 368 -12.15 -3.70 -19.60
C ALA A 368 -12.48 -5.19 -19.38
N ILE A 369 -11.85 -5.84 -18.39
CA ILE A 369 -12.19 -7.22 -18.01
C ILE A 369 -13.63 -7.29 -17.50
N ARG A 370 -14.02 -6.37 -16.62
CA ARG A 370 -15.36 -6.33 -16.01
C ARG A 370 -16.44 -6.07 -17.03
N GLU A 371 -16.18 -5.23 -18.03
CA GLU A 371 -17.06 -5.01 -19.19
C GLU A 371 -17.07 -6.21 -20.17
N GLY A 372 -16.13 -7.15 -20.00
CA GLY A 372 -15.99 -8.33 -20.84
C GLY A 372 -15.37 -8.06 -22.21
N THR A 373 -14.75 -6.89 -22.41
CA THR A 373 -14.07 -6.50 -23.65
C THR A 373 -12.72 -7.19 -23.82
N VAL A 374 -12.07 -7.53 -22.70
CA VAL A 374 -10.82 -8.32 -22.69
C VAL A 374 -10.89 -9.47 -21.68
N SER A 375 -9.93 -10.40 -21.79
CA SER A 375 -9.78 -11.54 -20.89
C SER A 375 -8.89 -11.20 -19.69
N GLU A 376 -9.09 -11.90 -18.57
CA GLU A 376 -8.21 -11.88 -17.40
C GLU A 376 -6.73 -12.16 -17.73
N SER A 377 -6.46 -12.87 -18.84
CA SER A 377 -5.10 -13.14 -19.31
C SER A 377 -4.30 -11.87 -19.62
N VAL A 378 -4.95 -10.75 -19.94
CA VAL A 378 -4.26 -9.47 -20.17
C VAL A 378 -3.69 -8.93 -18.85
N LEU A 379 -4.47 -9.00 -17.77
CA LEU A 379 -3.99 -8.60 -16.44
C LEU A 379 -2.88 -9.53 -15.95
N ARG A 380 -3.02 -10.85 -16.15
CA ARG A 380 -1.96 -11.82 -15.82
C ARG A 380 -0.65 -11.53 -16.56
N ALA A 381 -0.73 -11.18 -17.84
CA ALA A 381 0.45 -10.88 -18.63
C ALA A 381 1.27 -9.72 -18.04
N LEU A 382 0.63 -8.72 -17.41
CA LEU A 382 1.36 -7.63 -16.74
C LEU A 382 2.27 -8.13 -15.62
N PHE A 383 1.79 -9.10 -14.83
CA PHE A 383 2.56 -9.69 -13.74
C PHE A 383 3.67 -10.63 -14.27
N GLU A 384 3.37 -11.41 -15.31
CA GLU A 384 4.36 -12.29 -15.96
C GLU A 384 5.50 -11.50 -16.65
N GLU A 385 5.16 -10.37 -17.28
CA GLU A 385 6.15 -9.47 -17.89
C GLU A 385 7.12 -8.91 -16.84
N ARG A 386 6.64 -8.64 -15.61
CA ARG A 386 7.52 -8.22 -14.50
C ARG A 386 8.61 -9.25 -14.23
N HIS A 387 8.29 -10.55 -14.21
CA HIS A 387 9.25 -11.61 -13.88
C HIS A 387 10.46 -11.66 -14.82
N THR A 388 10.29 -11.24 -16.08
CA THR A 388 11.38 -11.20 -17.07
C THR A 388 12.01 -9.81 -17.25
N SER A 389 11.38 -8.78 -16.68
CA SER A 389 11.83 -7.39 -16.76
C SER A 389 13.02 -7.08 -15.83
N PRO A 390 13.66 -5.90 -15.96
CA PRO A 390 14.61 -5.39 -14.97
C PRO A 390 14.00 -5.14 -13.57
N PHE A 391 12.66 -5.14 -13.47
CA PHE A 391 11.89 -4.96 -12.24
C PHE A 391 11.42 -6.27 -11.62
N SER A 392 11.98 -7.41 -12.05
CA SER A 392 11.73 -8.70 -11.40
C SER A 392 12.20 -8.67 -9.95
N GLN A 393 11.53 -9.42 -9.09
CA GLN A 393 11.84 -9.44 -7.66
C GLN A 393 13.30 -9.83 -7.39
N ASP A 394 13.82 -10.82 -8.13
CA ASP A 394 15.20 -11.29 -8.01
C ASP A 394 16.20 -10.21 -8.38
N LYS A 395 16.01 -9.54 -9.53
CA LYS A 395 16.91 -8.47 -9.99
C LYS A 395 16.93 -7.29 -9.02
N LEU A 396 15.76 -6.85 -8.54
CA LEU A 396 15.65 -5.76 -7.57
C LEU A 396 16.29 -6.13 -6.22
N THR A 397 16.08 -7.36 -5.77
CA THR A 397 16.64 -7.88 -4.51
C THR A 397 18.15 -7.97 -4.59
N GLN A 398 18.68 -8.53 -5.68
CA GLN A 398 20.10 -8.71 -5.91
C GLN A 398 20.82 -7.35 -5.96
N TRP A 399 20.32 -6.40 -6.75
CA TRP A 399 20.90 -5.06 -6.82
C TRP A 399 21.01 -4.40 -5.45
N LEU A 400 19.93 -4.48 -4.66
CA LEU A 400 19.90 -3.88 -3.34
C LEU A 400 20.81 -4.61 -2.34
N GLN A 401 20.92 -5.95 -2.43
CA GLN A 401 21.89 -6.72 -1.64
C GLN A 401 23.33 -6.30 -1.93
N ASP A 402 23.68 -6.12 -3.21
CA ASP A 402 25.00 -5.69 -3.62
C ASP A 402 25.30 -4.28 -3.12
N LYS A 403 24.33 -3.36 -3.25
CA LYS A 403 24.49 -1.99 -2.76
C LYS A 403 24.56 -1.93 -1.23
N GLU A 404 23.78 -2.73 -0.51
CA GLU A 404 23.89 -2.86 0.95
C GLU A 404 25.27 -3.39 1.36
N ARG A 405 25.82 -4.37 0.64
CA ARG A 405 27.18 -4.88 0.88
C ARG A 405 28.22 -3.79 0.70
N GLU A 406 28.17 -3.05 -0.41
CA GLU A 406 29.07 -1.93 -0.67
C GLU A 406 28.99 -0.87 0.45
N VAL A 407 27.78 -0.45 0.80
CA VAL A 407 27.52 0.52 1.88
C VAL A 407 28.08 0.03 3.22
N ASN A 408 27.91 -1.25 3.55
CA ASN A 408 28.41 -1.83 4.79
C ASN A 408 29.94 -1.84 4.85
N VAL A 409 30.64 -2.14 3.75
CA VAL A 409 32.11 -2.08 3.70
C VAL A 409 32.61 -0.66 3.97
N VAL A 410 31.99 0.35 3.34
CA VAL A 410 32.34 1.76 3.56
C VAL A 410 32.02 2.18 5.00
N GLN A 411 30.85 1.80 5.53
CA GLN A 411 30.43 2.12 6.89
C GLN A 411 31.43 1.58 7.92
N VAL A 412 31.85 0.32 7.80
CA VAL A 412 32.85 -0.28 8.70
C VAL A 412 34.18 0.49 8.66
N CYS A 413 34.62 0.93 7.47
CA CYS A 413 35.83 1.74 7.36
C CYS A 413 35.67 3.11 8.05
N LEU A 414 34.50 3.74 7.92
CA LEU A 414 34.20 4.99 8.63
C LEU A 414 34.16 4.82 10.15
N ASP A 415 33.62 3.70 10.64
CA ASP A 415 33.58 3.41 12.08
C ASP A 415 35.00 3.20 12.64
N LEU A 416 35.88 2.54 11.88
CA LEU A 416 37.31 2.43 12.24
C LEU A 416 38.03 3.78 12.26
N MET A 417 37.56 4.74 11.45
CA MET A 417 38.10 6.09 11.32
C MET A 417 37.22 7.14 12.03
N GLU A 418 36.51 6.73 13.09
CA GLU A 418 35.54 7.60 13.76
C GLU A 418 36.18 8.94 14.21
N GLY A 419 35.43 10.04 14.02
CA GLY A 419 35.85 11.39 14.37
C GLY A 419 36.75 12.10 13.35
N LEU A 420 37.19 11.43 12.29
CA LEU A 420 37.91 12.09 11.20
C LEU A 420 36.96 12.90 10.29
N PRO A 421 37.41 14.04 9.75
CA PRO A 421 36.57 14.88 8.90
C PRO A 421 36.34 14.21 7.54
N VAL A 422 35.08 14.22 7.07
CA VAL A 422 34.68 13.68 5.77
C VAL A 422 34.38 14.82 4.80
N MET A 423 35.03 14.80 3.65
CA MET A 423 34.83 15.76 2.56
C MET A 423 33.97 15.11 1.48
N SER A 424 32.70 15.52 1.41
CA SER A 424 31.69 14.91 0.55
C SER A 424 31.76 15.38 -0.90
N THR A 425 32.33 16.57 -1.15
CA THR A 425 32.37 17.18 -2.48
C THR A 425 33.78 17.68 -2.83
N GLN A 426 34.04 17.87 -4.12
CA GLN A 426 35.30 18.47 -4.58
C GLN A 426 35.54 19.86 -3.96
N ALA A 427 34.48 20.65 -3.75
CA ALA A 427 34.60 21.95 -3.12
C ALA A 427 35.05 21.85 -1.64
N ASP A 428 34.59 20.84 -0.91
CA ASP A 428 35.03 20.58 0.46
C ASP A 428 36.50 20.18 0.50
N ILE A 429 36.91 19.32 -0.45
CA ILE A 429 38.31 18.91 -0.63
C ILE A 429 39.16 20.14 -0.93
N ASP A 430 38.81 20.93 -1.95
CA ASP A 430 39.54 22.13 -2.37
C ASP A 430 39.70 23.11 -1.20
N LYS A 431 38.61 23.39 -0.47
CA LYS A 431 38.64 24.26 0.71
C LYS A 431 39.59 23.74 1.78
N PHE A 432 39.62 22.42 2.01
CA PHE A 432 40.50 21.82 2.99
C PHE A 432 41.96 21.83 2.54
N VAL A 433 42.25 21.43 1.29
CA VAL A 433 43.63 21.32 0.79
C VAL A 433 44.29 22.65 0.46
N LEU A 434 43.51 23.69 0.15
CA LEU A 434 43.99 25.06 -0.12
C LEU A 434 44.12 25.91 1.15
N ALA A 435 43.74 25.38 2.32
CA ALA A 435 43.84 26.14 3.56
C ALA A 435 45.30 26.54 3.86
N PRO A 436 45.54 27.77 4.37
CA PRO A 436 46.89 28.21 4.72
C PRO A 436 47.50 27.32 5.81
N GLY A 437 48.82 27.10 5.79
CA GLY A 437 49.49 26.31 6.83
C GLY A 437 50.74 25.56 6.40
N GLY A 438 50.99 25.36 5.11
CA GLY A 438 52.19 24.66 4.59
C GLY A 438 52.29 23.17 4.95
N GLU A 439 51.41 22.65 5.81
CA GLU A 439 51.33 21.25 6.22
C GLU A 439 50.83 20.37 5.07
N ALA A 440 51.41 19.18 4.96
CA ALA A 440 50.93 18.11 4.10
C ALA A 440 49.56 17.62 4.58
N ARG A 441 48.64 17.41 3.63
CA ARG A 441 47.29 16.92 3.90
C ARG A 441 47.08 15.57 3.23
N TRP A 442 46.65 14.61 4.02
CA TRP A 442 46.50 13.23 3.59
C TRP A 442 45.02 12.89 3.47
N GLY A 443 44.59 12.30 2.36
CA GLY A 443 43.20 11.94 2.12
C GLY A 443 43.03 10.42 1.99
N PHE A 444 42.31 9.78 2.91
CA PHE A 444 41.81 8.43 2.70
C PHE A 444 40.67 8.49 1.68
N THR A 445 40.93 8.02 0.47
CA THR A 445 40.04 8.20 -0.67
C THR A 445 39.45 6.86 -1.07
N PHE A 446 38.12 6.70 -0.98
CA PHE A 446 37.44 5.58 -1.60
C PHE A 446 37.44 5.77 -3.12
N THR A 447 38.03 4.82 -3.86
CA THR A 447 38.32 5.00 -5.30
C THR A 447 37.35 4.29 -6.24
N SER A 448 36.50 3.42 -5.70
CA SER A 448 35.62 2.55 -6.49
C SER A 448 34.13 2.79 -6.23
N LEU A 449 33.74 3.99 -5.77
CA LEU A 449 32.34 4.34 -5.52
C LEU A 449 31.70 4.97 -6.77
N GLU A 450 31.12 4.14 -7.62
CA GLU A 450 30.53 4.59 -8.88
C GLU A 450 29.10 5.15 -8.72
N THR A 451 28.81 6.20 -9.50
CA THR A 451 27.46 6.78 -9.62
C THR A 451 26.67 6.20 -10.80
N THR A 452 27.37 5.64 -11.79
CA THR A 452 26.79 4.98 -12.96
C THR A 452 26.54 3.51 -12.66
N ASP A 453 25.46 2.95 -13.19
CA ASP A 453 25.06 1.58 -12.88
C ASP A 453 24.23 1.02 -14.04
N SER A 454 24.74 -0.05 -14.64
CA SER A 454 24.19 -0.66 -15.85
C SER A 454 22.77 -1.19 -15.64
N GLN A 455 22.47 -1.73 -14.46
CA GLN A 455 21.14 -2.21 -14.13
C GLN A 455 20.16 -1.04 -13.96
N LEU A 456 20.59 0.06 -13.33
CA LEU A 456 19.76 1.27 -13.26
C LEU A 456 19.51 1.90 -14.64
N GLU A 457 20.47 1.80 -15.57
CA GLU A 457 20.27 2.20 -16.96
C GLU A 457 19.30 1.28 -17.71
N GLU A 458 19.40 -0.03 -17.49
CA GLU A 458 18.45 -1.03 -18.00
C GLU A 458 17.01 -0.70 -17.56
N MET A 459 16.82 -0.43 -16.27
CA MET A 459 15.52 -0.02 -15.70
C MET A 459 14.98 1.27 -16.34
N VAL A 460 15.83 2.27 -16.60
CA VAL A 460 15.44 3.52 -17.29
C VAL A 460 14.97 3.23 -18.72
N GLN A 461 15.68 2.38 -19.45
CA GLN A 461 15.32 2.02 -20.82
C GLN A 461 14.00 1.25 -20.87
N TYR A 462 13.80 0.30 -19.96
CA TYR A 462 12.56 -0.44 -19.84
C TYR A 462 11.36 0.47 -19.56
N LEU A 463 11.47 1.40 -18.61
CA LEU A 463 10.41 2.38 -18.35
C LEU A 463 10.11 3.29 -19.56
N LYS A 464 11.12 3.64 -20.36
CA LYS A 464 10.91 4.38 -21.63
C LYS A 464 10.17 3.52 -22.66
N ALA A 465 10.47 2.23 -22.74
CA ALA A 465 9.79 1.30 -23.63
C ALA A 465 8.30 1.17 -23.26
N LEU A 466 7.99 0.97 -21.98
CA LEU A 466 6.61 0.93 -21.47
C LEU A 466 5.82 2.20 -21.82
N LYS A 467 6.42 3.38 -21.60
CA LYS A 467 5.77 4.68 -21.92
C LYS A 467 5.54 4.90 -23.42
N THR A 468 6.36 4.32 -24.28
CA THR A 468 6.28 4.53 -25.74
C THR A 468 5.60 3.37 -26.48
N GLY A 469 5.22 2.31 -25.78
CA GLY A 469 4.64 1.09 -26.39
C GLY A 469 5.60 0.37 -27.33
N LYS A 470 6.91 0.60 -27.20
CA LYS A 470 7.94 -0.02 -28.04
C LYS A 470 8.42 -1.33 -27.42
N SER A 471 8.88 -2.26 -28.26
CA SER A 471 9.56 -3.47 -27.78
C SER A 471 10.79 -3.10 -26.97
N TYR A 472 10.93 -3.72 -25.81
CA TYR A 472 12.14 -3.66 -25.00
C TYR A 472 13.13 -4.70 -25.52
N GLU A 473 14.35 -4.28 -25.82
CA GLU A 473 15.47 -5.18 -26.11
C GLU A 473 16.40 -5.19 -24.89
N PRO A 474 16.60 -6.34 -24.23
CA PRO A 474 17.53 -6.43 -23.10
C PRO A 474 18.94 -6.02 -23.52
N LEU A 475 19.62 -5.27 -22.66
CA LEU A 475 21.05 -5.02 -22.84
C LEU A 475 21.80 -6.33 -22.66
N GLU A 476 22.70 -6.66 -23.61
CA GLU A 476 23.69 -7.71 -23.39
C GLU A 476 24.63 -7.27 -22.27
N LEU A 477 24.31 -7.66 -21.04
CA LEU A 477 25.22 -7.55 -19.91
C LEU A 477 26.42 -8.46 -20.17
N GLN A 478 27.56 -7.86 -20.52
CA GLN A 478 28.82 -8.56 -20.44
C GLN A 478 29.02 -9.05 -19.02
N SER A 479 29.56 -10.26 -18.87
CA SER A 479 30.00 -10.83 -17.59
C SER A 479 30.91 -9.81 -16.90
N ALA A 480 30.35 -9.02 -15.98
CA ALA A 480 31.12 -8.08 -15.20
C ALA A 480 32.07 -8.89 -14.30
N ALA A 481 33.29 -8.39 -14.12
CA ALA A 481 34.16 -8.91 -13.07
C ALA A 481 33.44 -8.78 -11.71
N ASP A 482 33.75 -9.68 -10.77
CA ASP A 482 33.15 -9.63 -9.44
C ASP A 482 33.34 -8.23 -8.82
N PRO A 483 32.28 -7.62 -8.26
CA PRO A 483 32.37 -6.29 -7.67
C PRO A 483 33.44 -6.22 -6.57
N TRP A 484 34.13 -5.07 -6.47
CA TRP A 484 35.25 -4.89 -5.54
C TRP A 484 34.91 -5.20 -4.07
N PHE A 485 33.66 -4.98 -3.67
CA PHE A 485 33.16 -5.20 -2.30
C PHE A 485 32.84 -6.67 -1.96
N TYR A 486 32.97 -7.59 -2.94
CA TYR A 486 33.00 -9.03 -2.74
C TYR A 486 34.42 -9.62 -2.75
N ASN A 487 35.43 -8.84 -3.11
CA ASN A 487 36.81 -9.28 -3.02
C ASN A 487 37.31 -9.14 -1.56
N ASP A 488 37.41 -10.28 -0.87
CA ASP A 488 37.83 -10.34 0.53
C ASP A 488 39.23 -9.74 0.79
N GLU A 489 40.15 -9.84 -0.17
CA GLU A 489 41.49 -9.26 -0.05
C GLU A 489 41.43 -7.73 -0.06
N VAL A 490 40.65 -7.16 -0.99
CA VAL A 490 40.41 -5.72 -1.08
C VAL A 490 39.73 -5.21 0.20
N VAL A 491 38.63 -5.85 0.62
CA VAL A 491 37.87 -5.45 1.82
C VAL A 491 38.72 -5.55 3.08
N LYS A 492 39.54 -6.61 3.21
CA LYS A 492 40.46 -6.76 4.34
C LYS A 492 41.52 -5.66 4.35
N LEU A 493 42.17 -5.42 3.21
CA LEU A 493 43.21 -4.39 3.08
C LEU A 493 42.66 -3.00 3.42
N MET A 494 41.48 -2.66 2.90
CA MET A 494 40.79 -1.40 3.21
C MET A 494 40.57 -1.22 4.71
N ARG A 495 40.08 -2.25 5.40
CA ARG A 495 39.82 -2.20 6.85
C ARG A 495 41.12 -2.07 7.65
N ASP A 496 42.13 -2.87 7.32
CA ASP A 496 43.42 -2.83 8.00
C ASP A 496 44.07 -1.44 7.83
N LYS A 497 43.95 -0.86 6.63
CA LYS A 497 44.46 0.49 6.33
C LYS A 497 43.63 1.61 6.96
N ALA A 498 42.30 1.49 7.02
CA ALA A 498 41.44 2.43 7.74
C ALA A 498 41.81 2.49 9.23
N HIS A 499 42.04 1.33 9.85
CA HIS A 499 42.48 1.25 11.25
C HIS A 499 43.86 1.90 11.46
N TRP A 500 44.83 1.61 10.59
CA TRP A 500 46.15 2.27 10.63
C TRP A 500 46.04 3.78 10.43
N TYR A 501 45.21 4.22 9.47
CA TYR A 501 45.02 5.62 9.12
C TYR A 501 44.46 6.44 10.29
N LYS A 502 43.62 5.82 11.12
CA LYS A 502 43.16 6.44 12.37
C LYS A 502 44.32 6.75 13.32
N GLY A 503 45.28 5.85 13.52
CA GLY A 503 46.48 6.14 14.32
C GLY A 503 47.40 7.17 13.64
N TYR A 504 47.49 7.14 12.31
CA TYR A 504 48.27 8.11 11.53
C TYR A 504 47.77 9.56 11.69
N SER A 505 46.47 9.73 11.98
CA SER A 505 45.84 11.04 12.20
C SER A 505 46.34 11.80 13.42
N ASP A 506 46.97 11.13 14.39
CA ASP A 506 47.46 11.77 15.61
C ASP A 506 48.63 12.73 15.35
N ALA A 507 49.37 12.53 14.26
CA ALA A 507 50.54 13.32 13.90
C ALA A 507 50.40 14.08 12.57
N ASN A 508 49.29 13.92 11.85
CA ASN A 508 49.12 14.41 10.48
C ASN A 508 47.74 15.03 10.25
N VAL A 509 47.67 16.00 9.34
CA VAL A 509 46.39 16.56 8.90
C VAL A 509 45.74 15.62 7.90
N VAL A 510 44.62 15.03 8.29
CA VAL A 510 43.93 13.96 7.53
C VAL A 510 42.49 14.32 7.19
N PHE A 511 41.95 13.67 6.16
CA PHE A 511 40.53 13.70 5.81
C PHE A 511 40.11 12.44 5.05
N ILE A 512 38.81 12.19 4.98
CA ILE A 512 38.23 11.07 4.23
C ILE A 512 37.42 11.62 3.05
N THR A 513 37.49 11.00 1.89
CA THR A 513 36.71 11.39 0.71
C THR A 513 36.43 10.21 -0.22
N ALA A 514 35.68 10.44 -1.29
CA ALA A 514 35.44 9.49 -2.36
C ALA A 514 35.70 10.17 -3.71
N ILE A 515 36.64 9.62 -4.48
CA ILE A 515 37.00 10.11 -5.82
C ILE A 515 37.24 8.89 -6.68
N ASN A 516 36.47 8.74 -7.76
CA ASN A 516 36.66 7.59 -8.65
C ASN A 516 38.02 7.66 -9.34
N ASP A 517 38.80 6.59 -9.16
CA ASP A 517 40.13 6.45 -9.72
C ASP A 517 40.36 4.99 -10.10
N THR A 518 40.35 4.72 -11.41
CA THR A 518 40.49 3.37 -11.96
C THR A 518 41.89 2.78 -11.78
N GLN A 519 42.85 3.54 -11.26
CA GLN A 519 44.19 3.03 -10.94
C GLN A 519 44.22 2.21 -9.64
N PHE A 520 43.22 2.37 -8.77
CA PHE A 520 43.17 1.74 -7.45
C PHE A 520 41.81 1.10 -7.19
N THR A 521 41.81 -0.06 -6.54
CA THR A 521 40.57 -0.79 -6.23
C THR A 521 40.22 -0.63 -4.76
N GLY A 522 39.02 -0.13 -4.47
CA GLY A 522 38.51 0.10 -3.13
C GLY A 522 38.95 1.44 -2.53
N PHE A 523 40.26 1.64 -2.35
CA PHE A 523 40.80 2.85 -1.71
C PHE A 523 42.21 3.23 -2.18
N ALA A 524 42.61 4.46 -1.85
CA ALA A 524 43.99 4.93 -1.89
C ALA A 524 44.21 6.10 -0.91
N ILE A 525 45.46 6.36 -0.54
CA ILE A 525 45.88 7.52 0.25
C ILE A 525 46.44 8.58 -0.69
N TYR A 526 45.86 9.77 -0.65
CA TYR A 526 46.26 10.90 -1.49
C TYR A 526 47.04 11.91 -0.65
N LEU A 527 48.16 12.40 -1.17
CA LEU A 527 48.98 13.42 -0.53
C LEU A 527 48.85 14.76 -1.25
N TYR A 528 48.40 15.78 -0.54
CA TYR A 528 48.34 17.15 -1.01
C TYR A 528 49.37 18.02 -0.27
N GLU A 529 50.14 18.81 -1.02
CA GLU A 529 51.04 19.82 -0.48
C GLU A 529 50.75 21.17 -1.14
N ASN A 530 50.58 22.22 -0.34
CA ASN A 530 50.23 23.57 -0.81
C ASN A 530 49.04 23.58 -1.79
N GLY A 531 48.05 22.71 -1.56
CA GLY A 531 46.86 22.58 -2.40
C GLY A 531 47.03 21.78 -3.68
N VAL A 532 48.19 21.16 -3.91
CA VAL A 532 48.49 20.37 -5.11
C VAL A 532 48.60 18.89 -4.74
N LEU A 533 47.97 18.02 -5.52
CA LEU A 533 48.11 16.57 -5.38
C LEU A 533 49.50 16.12 -5.84
N ILE A 534 50.30 15.57 -4.92
CA ILE A 534 51.69 15.16 -5.15
C ILE A 534 51.82 13.66 -5.34
N ASN A 535 51.04 12.85 -4.60
CA ASN A 535 51.16 11.39 -4.63
C ASN A 535 49.82 10.68 -4.36
N LYS A 536 49.72 9.44 -4.85
CA LYS A 536 48.64 8.49 -4.58
C LYS A 536 49.27 7.11 -4.31
N CYS A 537 48.92 6.47 -3.19
CA CYS A 537 49.44 5.13 -2.87
C CYS A 537 48.47 4.30 -2.03
N GLU A 538 48.63 2.97 -2.05
CA GLU A 538 47.95 2.05 -1.13
C GLU A 538 48.79 1.77 0.14
N ILE A 539 50.05 2.22 0.14
CA ILE A 539 51.07 1.91 1.14
C ILE A 539 51.47 3.13 1.94
#